data_AF-A0A959P229-F1
#
_entry.id   AF-A0A959P229-F1
#
_cell.length_a   1.000
_cell.length_b   1.000
_cell.length_c   1.000
_cell.angle_alpha   90.00
_cell.angle_beta   90.00
_cell.angle_gamma   90.00
#
_symmetry.space_group_name_H-M   'P 1'
#
loop_
_entity.id
_entity.type
_entity.pdbx_description
1 polymer ?
#
loop_
_entity_poly.entity_id
_entity_poly.type
_entity_poly.pdbx_seq_one_letter_code
_entity_poly.pdbx_strand_id
1 'polypeptide(L)' 'AEAALANCYEHGIVVKKDKAEAAKLYRQAARRGNEAAYNSLRKMYDDLRPEDEEFKIYLN' A
#
# COMPACT_ATOMS: atom_id res chain seq x y z
N ALA A 1 10.57 5.38 9.28
CA ALA A 1 11.47 5.48 8.11
C ALA A 1 10.93 4.71 6.91
N GLU A 2 10.78 3.38 6.98
CA GLU A 2 10.31 2.54 5.85
C GLU A 2 8.96 2.97 5.27
N ALA A 3 7.96 3.31 6.10
CA ALA A 3 6.64 3.78 5.64
C ALA A 3 6.69 5.15 4.92
N ALA A 4 7.60 6.04 5.33
CA ALA A 4 7.75 7.35 4.68
C ALA A 4 8.44 7.21 3.32
N LEU A 5 9.45 6.34 3.21
CA LEU A 5 10.10 6.04 1.93
C LEU A 5 9.12 5.33 0.97
N ALA A 6 8.29 4.42 1.49
CA ALA A 6 7.22 3.80 0.72
C ALA A 6 6.27 4.86 0.14
N ASN A 7 5.88 5.85 0.94
CA ASN A 7 5.05 6.97 0.47
C ASN A 7 5.74 7.79 -0.63
N CYS A 8 7.05 8.02 -0.52
CA CYS A 8 7.81 8.68 -1.58
C CYS A 8 7.77 7.89 -2.89
N TYR A 9 7.96 6.57 -2.85
CA TYR A 9 7.85 5.72 -4.04
C TYR A 9 6.42 5.63 -4.58
N GLU A 10 5.40 5.60 -3.71
CA GLU A 10 3.99 5.54 -4.10
C GLU A 10 3.57 6.78 -4.92
N HIS A 11 4.01 7.97 -4.48
CA HIS A 11 3.63 9.24 -5.09
C HIS A 11 4.68 9.84 -6.03
N GLY A 12 5.89 9.27 -6.08
CA GLY A 12 7.01 9.84 -6.84
C GLY A 12 7.58 11.12 -6.22
N ILE A 13 7.62 11.21 -4.89
CA ILE A 13 8.14 12.37 -4.18
C ILE A 13 9.66 12.25 -4.09
N VAL A 14 10.39 13.08 -4.84
CA VAL A 14 11.87 13.12 -4.90
C VAL A 14 12.50 11.83 -5.46
N VAL A 15 11.72 10.78 -5.69
CA VAL A 15 12.09 9.52 -6.35
C VAL A 15 11.15 9.27 -7.53
N LYS A 16 11.58 8.44 -8.49
CA LYS A 16 10.67 7.96 -9.53
C LYS A 16 9.55 7.13 -8.88
N LYS A 17 8.31 7.37 -9.30
CA LYS A 17 7.16 6.61 -8.84
C LYS A 17 7.35 5.12 -9.13
N ASP A 18 7.25 4.30 -8.09
CA ASP A 18 7.35 2.84 -8.14
C ASP A 18 6.41 2.22 -7.10
N LYS A 19 5.22 1.84 -7.55
CA LYS A 19 4.22 1.23 -6.66
C LYS A 19 4.65 -0.16 -6.14
N ALA A 20 5.52 -0.88 -6.86
CA ALA A 20 5.95 -2.21 -6.42
C ALA A 20 6.93 -2.10 -5.24
N GLU A 21 7.91 -1.21 -5.32
CA GLU A 21 8.84 -0.97 -4.22
C GLU A 21 8.12 -0.34 -3.00
N ALA A 22 7.15 0.56 -3.24
CA ALA A 22 6.29 1.08 -2.19
C ALA A 22 5.55 -0.04 -1.42
N ALA A 23 4.89 -0.96 -2.14
CA ALA A 23 4.16 -2.07 -1.52
C ALA A 23 5.09 -2.98 -0.69
N LYS A 24 6.32 -3.24 -1.16
CA LYS A 24 7.31 -4.03 -0.43
C LYS A 24 7.74 -3.35 0.87
N LEU A 25 8.02 -2.06 0.84
CA LEU A 25 8.39 -1.28 2.03
C LEU A 25 7.23 -1.16 3.02
N TYR A 26 6.01 -0.89 2.54
CA TYR A 26 4.82 -0.89 3.39
C TYR A 26 4.59 -2.25 4.06
N ARG A 27 4.77 -3.37 3.32
CA ARG A 27 4.64 -4.72 3.89
C ARG A 27 5.67 -4.99 4.99
N GLN A 28 6.91 -4.53 4.82
CA GLN A 28 7.95 -4.66 5.85
C GLN A 28 7.62 -3.84 7.09
N ALA A 29 7.19 -2.60 6.92
CA ALA A 29 6.80 -1.73 8.04
C ALA A 29 5.56 -2.25 8.77
N ALA A 30 4.54 -2.72 8.03
CA ALA A 30 3.32 -3.30 8.60
C ALA A 30 3.61 -4.55 9.44
N ARG A 31 4.52 -5.42 8.98
CA ARG A 31 4.98 -6.60 9.75
C ARG A 31 5.62 -6.25 11.09
N ARG A 32 6.09 -5.01 11.26
CA ARG A 32 6.65 -4.50 12.52
C ARG A 32 5.63 -3.71 13.35
N GLY A 33 4.34 -3.83 13.03
CA GLY A 33 3.26 -3.14 13.74
C GLY A 33 3.00 -1.70 13.31
N ASN A 34 3.56 -1.25 12.17
CA ASN A 34 3.24 0.08 11.66
C ASN A 34 1.84 0.08 11.00
N GLU A 35 0.84 0.54 11.74
CA GLU A 35 -0.55 0.57 11.30
C GLU A 35 -0.77 1.47 10.08
N ALA A 36 -0.07 2.61 9.99
CA ALA A 36 -0.17 3.50 8.83
C ALA A 36 0.31 2.80 7.55
N ALA A 37 1.42 2.04 7.62
CA ALA A 37 1.92 1.25 6.50
C ALA A 37 0.95 0.13 6.11
N TYR A 38 0.31 -0.51 7.09
CA TYR A 38 -0.73 -1.51 6.81
C TYR A 38 -1.92 -0.88 6.07
N ASN A 39 -2.42 0.25 6.55
CA ASN A 39 -3.55 0.95 5.93
C ASN A 39 -3.22 1.44 4.51
N SER A 40 -2.02 1.98 4.29
CA SER A 40 -1.55 2.34 2.94
C SER A 40 -1.47 1.12 2.02
N LEU A 41 -0.90 0.00 2.50
CA LEU A 41 -0.81 -1.23 1.72
C LEU A 41 -2.21 -1.78 1.37
N ARG A 42 -3.15 -1.76 2.32
CA ARG A 42 -4.53 -2.19 2.11
C ARG A 42 -5.18 -1.35 1.01
N LYS A 43 -5.10 -0.03 1.13
CA LYS A 43 -5.62 0.90 0.11
C LYS A 43 -5.03 0.62 -1.27
N MET A 44 -3.71 0.40 -1.38
CA MET A 44 -3.08 0.07 -2.66
C MET A 44 -3.63 -1.21 -3.29
N TYR A 45 -3.97 -2.22 -2.48
CA TYR A 45 -4.60 -3.44 -3.00
C TYR A 45 -6.07 -3.23 -3.36
N ASP A 46 -6.80 -2.45 -2.55
CA ASP A 46 -8.19 -2.09 -2.85
C ASP A 46 -8.28 -1.33 -4.19
N ASP A 47 -7.37 -0.39 -4.45
CA ASP A 47 -7.29 0.37 -5.72
C ASP A 47 -6.95 -0.51 -6.94
N LEU A 48 -6.33 -1.68 -6.74
CA LEU A 48 -6.01 -2.64 -7.80
C LEU A 48 -7.13 -3.66 -8.04
N ARG A 49 -8.08 -3.77 -7.10
CA ARG A 49 -9.15 -4.74 -7.18
C ARG A 49 -10.18 -4.28 -8.22
N PRO A 50 -10.62 -5.16 -9.14
CA PRO A 50 -11.72 -4.84 -10.04
C PRO A 50 -12.98 -4.45 -9.26
N GLU A 51 -13.77 -3.50 -9.76
CA GLU A 51 -15.06 -3.10 -9.17
C GLU A 51 -16.20 -4.11 -9.42
N ASP A 52 -15.84 -5.34 -9.81
CA ASP A 52 -16.75 -6.42 -10.10
C ASP A 52 -17.33 -7.01 -8.80
N GLU A 53 -18.63 -7.31 -8.82
CA GLU A 53 -19.37 -7.84 -7.66
C GLU A 53 -18.80 -9.15 -7.13
N GLU A 54 -18.19 -9.97 -7.99
CA GLU A 54 -17.53 -11.21 -7.60
C GLU A 54 -16.32 -10.97 -6.66
N PHE A 55 -15.64 -9.83 -6.83
CA PHE A 55 -14.43 -9.49 -6.07
C PHE A 55 -14.71 -8.53 -4.90
N LYS A 56 -15.95 -8.11 -4.70
CA LYS A 56 -16.34 -7.28 -3.54
C LYS A 56 -16.36 -8.12 -2.27
N ILE A 57 -15.39 -7.87 -1.39
CA ILE A 57 -15.40 -8.41 -0.03
C ILE A 57 -16.43 -7.60 0.78
N TYR A 58 -17.59 -8.20 1.03
CA TYR A 58 -18.55 -7.69 2.01
C TYR A 58 -18.05 -8.04 3.40
N LEU A 59 -17.66 -7.03 4.18
CA LEU A 59 -17.43 -7.21 5.61
C LEU A 59 -18.81 -7.13 6.28
N ASN A 60 -19.26 -8.25 6.86
CA ASN A 60 -20.45 -8.31 7.72
C ASN A 60 -20.19 -7.65 9.08
#